data_AF-A0A7S2M0F3-F1
#
_entry.id   AF-A0A7S2M0F3-F1
#
_cell.length_a   1.000
_cell.length_b   1.000
_cell.length_c   1.000
_cell.angle_alpha   90.00
_cell.angle_beta   90.00
_cell.angle_gamma   90.00
#
_symmetry.space_group_name_H-M   'P 1'
#
loop_
_entity.id
_entity.type
_entity.pdbx_description
1 polymer ?
#
loop_
_entity_poly.entity_id
_entity_poly.type
_entity_poly.pdbx_seq_one_letter_code
_entity_poly.pdbx_strand_id
1 'polypeptide(L)'
;MSKSEAARTAALNGAVEGGRWVRITGLTSAAGQKLNGKVGQVLNTTPNEDGRLQVKIDGDTSSGKLIKEANITDVPRNELVKTCRLSARGEDSILEHKVLLFPKDHSMFTNCNPTGDSPVMALCGLPLAVKQVNPYKDLSDFGATDNQRATYLMIDPITGFAPYQWQTKVGPVLVYRPDGLDLNFYDMVCVNTYFFEIIDLYAREPGTYDPMKWVNPTYFQRIVRRERDQFNWILNII
;
A
#
# COMPACT_ATOMS: atom_id res chain seq x y z
N MET A 1 -24.45 3.47 15.84
CA MET A 1 -23.29 3.73 14.98
C MET A 1 -23.78 4.46 13.74
N SER A 2 -23.35 5.71 13.57
CA SER A 2 -23.76 6.54 12.42
C SER A 2 -23.19 5.96 11.11
N LYS A 3 -23.79 6.32 9.96
CA LYS A 3 -23.28 5.89 8.64
C LYS A 3 -21.84 6.35 8.40
N SER A 4 -21.40 7.46 9.00
CA SER A 4 -20.02 7.97 8.89
C SER A 4 -19.03 7.16 9.73
N GLU A 5 -19.41 6.70 10.93
CA GLU A 5 -18.57 5.82 11.77
C GLU A 5 -18.37 4.44 11.15
N ALA A 6 -19.42 3.87 10.56
CA ALA A 6 -19.34 2.59 9.87
C ALA A 6 -18.42 2.67 8.64
N ALA A 7 -18.53 3.74 7.84
CA ALA A 7 -17.68 3.98 6.68
C ALA A 7 -16.21 4.20 7.08
N ARG A 8 -15.96 4.96 8.15
CA ARG A 8 -14.61 5.17 8.70
C ARG A 8 -14.00 3.87 9.22
N THR A 9 -14.76 3.08 9.97
CA THR A 9 -14.31 1.77 10.49
C THR A 9 -13.98 0.80 9.36
N ALA A 10 -14.80 0.76 8.30
CA ALA A 10 -14.52 -0.05 7.11
C ALA A 10 -13.24 0.39 6.39
N ALA A 11 -13.02 1.70 6.25
CA ALA A 11 -11.81 2.25 5.65
C ALA A 11 -10.53 1.92 6.45
N LEU A 12 -10.60 1.96 7.78
CA LEU A 12 -9.47 1.62 8.67
C LEU A 12 -9.15 0.11 8.68
N ASN A 13 -10.18 -0.72 8.53
CA ASN A 13 -10.02 -2.17 8.51
C ASN A 13 -9.51 -2.70 7.17
N GLY A 14 -9.55 -1.88 6.13
CA GLY A 14 -9.09 -2.21 4.79
C GLY A 14 -10.05 -3.09 4.01
N ALA A 15 -9.95 -2.98 2.69
CA ALA A 15 -10.76 -3.73 1.74
C ALA A 15 -9.87 -4.60 0.86
N VAL A 16 -10.39 -5.75 0.44
CA VAL A 16 -9.84 -6.44 -0.73
C VAL A 16 -10.32 -5.67 -1.95
N GLU A 17 -9.38 -5.08 -2.69
CA GLU A 17 -9.71 -4.41 -3.93
C GLU A 17 -10.10 -5.43 -5.01
N GLY A 18 -10.97 -5.05 -5.95
CA GLY A 18 -11.19 -5.82 -7.17
C GLY A 18 -11.88 -7.18 -6.98
N GLY A 19 -12.34 -7.54 -5.78
CA GLY A 19 -13.05 -8.79 -5.52
C GLY A 19 -12.55 -9.50 -4.26
N ARG A 20 -12.25 -10.79 -4.39
CA ARG A 20 -11.75 -11.66 -3.31
C ARG A 20 -10.43 -12.33 -3.73
N TRP A 21 -9.56 -12.56 -2.75
CA TRP A 21 -8.35 -13.36 -2.93
C TRP A 21 -8.65 -14.82 -2.72
N VAL A 22 -8.16 -15.67 -3.62
CA VAL A 22 -8.35 -17.12 -3.57
C VAL A 22 -7.03 -17.85 -3.76
N ARG A 23 -6.94 -19.05 -3.19
CA ARG A 23 -5.88 -20.03 -3.43
C ARG A 23 -6.39 -21.10 -4.39
N ILE A 24 -5.58 -21.43 -5.39
CA ILE A 24 -5.92 -22.40 -6.43
C ILE A 24 -5.55 -23.80 -5.95
N THR A 25 -6.44 -24.76 -6.12
CA THR A 25 -6.25 -26.15 -5.68
C THR A 25 -6.91 -27.16 -6.62
N GLY A 26 -6.47 -28.42 -6.54
CA GLY A 26 -7.16 -29.54 -7.20
C GLY A 26 -7.12 -29.57 -8.73
N LEU A 27 -6.26 -28.76 -9.38
CA LEU A 27 -6.08 -28.84 -10.83
C LEU A 27 -5.22 -30.05 -11.20
N THR A 28 -5.67 -30.84 -12.19
CA THR A 28 -5.07 -32.14 -12.54
C THR A 28 -4.26 -32.14 -13.83
N SER A 29 -4.49 -31.19 -14.74
CA SER A 29 -3.70 -31.10 -15.98
C SER A 29 -2.26 -30.66 -15.68
N ALA A 30 -1.29 -31.06 -16.51
CA ALA A 30 0.12 -30.70 -16.30
C ALA A 30 0.35 -29.17 -16.21
N ALA A 31 -0.40 -28.38 -16.99
CA ALA A 31 -0.35 -26.92 -16.90
C ALA A 31 -1.05 -26.39 -15.64
N GLY A 32 -2.20 -26.97 -15.26
CA GLY A 32 -2.97 -26.57 -14.10
C GLY A 32 -2.29 -26.91 -12.77
N GLN A 33 -1.59 -28.04 -12.69
CA GLN A 33 -0.83 -28.44 -11.49
C GLN A 33 0.20 -27.38 -11.08
N LYS A 34 0.79 -26.66 -12.04
CA LYS A 34 1.73 -25.55 -11.78
C LYS A 34 1.07 -24.33 -11.11
N LEU A 35 -0.26 -24.27 -11.10
CA LEU A 35 -1.03 -23.20 -10.46
C LEU A 35 -1.51 -23.58 -9.06
N ASN A 36 -1.54 -24.87 -8.72
CA ASN A 36 -1.96 -25.31 -7.38
C ASN A 36 -1.05 -24.68 -6.31
N GLY A 37 -1.66 -24.20 -5.24
CA GLY A 37 -0.99 -23.49 -4.14
C GLY A 37 -0.78 -22.00 -4.37
N LYS A 38 -0.84 -21.52 -5.62
CA LYS A 38 -0.73 -20.07 -5.91
C LYS A 38 -1.98 -19.31 -5.48
N VAL A 39 -1.79 -18.06 -5.12
CA VAL A 39 -2.87 -17.10 -4.86
C VAL A 39 -3.22 -16.33 -6.12
N GLY A 40 -4.47 -15.87 -6.20
CA GLY A 40 -4.95 -15.03 -7.28
C GLY A 40 -6.18 -14.23 -6.88
N GLN A 41 -6.43 -13.16 -7.62
CA GLN A 41 -7.56 -12.26 -7.41
C GLN A 41 -8.68 -12.61 -8.39
N VAL A 42 -9.88 -12.85 -7.88
CA VAL A 42 -11.07 -13.06 -8.72
C VAL A 42 -11.48 -11.73 -9.35
N LEU A 43 -11.54 -11.66 -10.68
CA LEU A 43 -11.82 -10.42 -11.43
C LEU A 43 -13.30 -10.22 -11.76
N ASN A 44 -14.08 -11.30 -11.84
CA ASN A 44 -15.51 -11.28 -12.12
C ASN A 44 -16.29 -11.89 -10.96
N THR A 45 -17.43 -11.29 -10.62
CA THR A 45 -18.27 -11.75 -9.50
C THR A 45 -19.10 -12.97 -9.85
N THR A 46 -19.43 -13.17 -11.13
CA THR A 46 -20.25 -14.28 -11.63
C THR A 46 -19.43 -15.22 -12.51
N PRO A 47 -19.55 -16.54 -12.34
CA PRO A 47 -18.94 -17.50 -13.26
C PRO A 47 -19.48 -17.33 -14.70
N ASN A 48 -18.67 -17.72 -15.69
CA ASN A 48 -19.12 -17.82 -17.07
C ASN A 48 -20.08 -19.02 -17.26
N GLU A 49 -20.55 -19.25 -18.49
CA GLU A 49 -21.46 -20.35 -18.84
C GLU A 49 -20.92 -21.74 -18.46
N ASP A 50 -19.59 -21.91 -18.39
CA ASP A 50 -18.93 -23.15 -17.98
C ASP A 50 -18.69 -23.27 -16.46
N GLY A 51 -19.23 -22.35 -15.66
CA GLY A 51 -19.02 -22.30 -14.22
C GLY A 51 -17.59 -21.91 -13.81
N ARG A 52 -16.88 -21.13 -14.65
CA ARG A 52 -15.51 -20.68 -14.39
C ARG A 52 -15.45 -19.19 -14.04
N LEU A 53 -14.61 -18.86 -13.08
CA LEU A 53 -14.24 -17.51 -12.70
C LEU A 53 -12.91 -17.13 -13.35
N GLN A 54 -12.78 -15.87 -13.75
CA GLN A 54 -11.54 -15.28 -14.21
C GLN A 54 -10.71 -14.88 -12.99
N VAL A 55 -9.57 -15.54 -12.81
CA VAL A 55 -8.65 -15.31 -11.69
C VAL A 55 -7.34 -14.76 -12.24
N LYS A 56 -6.92 -13.58 -11.76
CA LYS A 56 -5.59 -13.03 -12.02
C LYS A 56 -4.60 -13.64 -11.05
N ILE A 57 -3.72 -14.50 -11.57
CA ILE A 57 -2.73 -15.19 -10.74
C ILE A 57 -1.64 -14.21 -10.35
N ASP A 58 -1.25 -14.25 -9.07
CA ASP A 58 -0.13 -13.47 -8.59
C ASP A 58 1.16 -13.83 -9.34
N GLY A 59 1.94 -12.79 -9.68
CA GLY A 59 3.14 -12.90 -10.50
C GLY A 59 2.92 -13.22 -11.98
N ASP A 60 1.68 -13.45 -12.43
CA ASP A 60 1.35 -13.67 -13.85
C ASP A 60 1.01 -12.32 -14.53
N THR A 61 1.55 -12.10 -15.73
CA THR A 61 1.28 -10.91 -16.54
C THR A 61 0.05 -11.06 -17.42
N SER A 62 -0.59 -12.24 -17.45
CA SER A 62 -1.79 -12.47 -18.25
C SER A 62 -3.01 -11.71 -17.69
N SER A 63 -4.04 -11.54 -18.52
CA SER A 63 -5.34 -10.96 -18.13
C SER A 63 -6.17 -11.85 -17.18
N GLY A 64 -5.59 -12.93 -16.66
CA GLY A 64 -6.24 -13.93 -15.82
C GLY A 64 -6.41 -15.29 -16.50
N LYS A 65 -6.88 -16.27 -15.72
CA LYS A 65 -7.14 -17.66 -16.10
C LYS A 65 -8.56 -18.03 -15.69
N LEU A 66 -9.24 -18.84 -16.51
CA LEU A 66 -10.59 -19.33 -16.20
C LEU A 66 -10.52 -20.60 -15.35
N ILE A 67 -10.85 -20.47 -14.06
CA ILE A 67 -10.75 -21.54 -13.05
C ILE A 67 -12.15 -21.87 -12.53
N LYS A 68 -12.46 -23.17 -12.41
CA LYS A 68 -13.74 -23.61 -11.82
C LYS A 68 -13.78 -23.24 -10.34
N GLU A 69 -14.97 -22.93 -9.84
CA GLU A 69 -15.15 -22.59 -8.43
C GLU A 69 -14.71 -23.72 -7.47
N ALA A 70 -14.91 -24.98 -7.85
CA ALA A 70 -14.42 -26.14 -7.09
C ALA A 70 -12.89 -26.24 -6.97
N ASN A 71 -12.14 -25.44 -7.74
CA ASN A 71 -10.68 -25.42 -7.76
C ASN A 71 -10.09 -24.16 -7.10
N ILE A 72 -10.89 -23.42 -6.35
CA ILE A 72 -10.44 -22.24 -5.59
C ILE A 72 -10.99 -22.29 -4.17
N THR A 73 -10.25 -21.68 -3.25
CA THR A 73 -10.66 -21.50 -1.86
C THR A 73 -10.33 -20.09 -1.42
N ASP A 74 -11.23 -19.42 -0.71
CA ASP A 74 -10.95 -18.06 -0.22
C ASP A 74 -9.74 -18.03 0.70
N VAL A 75 -8.89 -17.01 0.49
CA VAL A 75 -7.82 -16.70 1.44
C VAL A 75 -8.47 -16.10 2.68
N PRO A 76 -8.32 -16.72 3.87
CA PRO A 76 -8.99 -16.23 5.06
C PRO A 76 -8.39 -14.90 5.50
N ARG A 77 -9.21 -14.06 6.16
CA ARG A 77 -8.83 -12.68 6.49
C ARG A 77 -7.57 -12.57 7.35
N ASN A 78 -7.29 -13.55 8.22
CA ASN A 78 -6.09 -13.60 9.05
C ASN A 78 -4.80 -13.95 8.27
N GLU A 79 -4.92 -14.42 7.04
CA GLU A 79 -3.83 -14.60 6.08
C GLU A 79 -3.65 -13.38 5.17
N LEU A 80 -4.48 -12.34 5.33
CA LEU A 80 -4.33 -11.08 4.61
C LEU A 80 -3.50 -10.07 5.44
N VAL A 81 -2.82 -9.20 4.72
CA VAL A 81 -1.95 -8.12 5.22
C VAL A 81 -2.50 -6.79 4.75
N LYS A 82 -2.47 -5.80 5.63
CA LYS A 82 -2.79 -4.42 5.32
C LYS A 82 -1.65 -3.74 4.58
N THR A 83 -2.00 -3.06 3.50
CA THR A 83 -1.15 -2.18 2.71
C THR A 83 -1.86 -0.85 2.54
N CYS A 84 -1.14 0.19 2.14
CA CYS A 84 -1.73 1.51 1.94
C CYS A 84 -1.53 1.99 0.51
N ARG A 85 -2.63 2.33 -0.15
CA ARG A 85 -2.58 3.02 -1.44
C ARG A 85 -2.66 4.52 -1.23
N LEU A 86 -1.70 5.23 -1.81
CA LEU A 86 -1.69 6.68 -1.90
C LEU A 86 -2.22 7.09 -3.26
N SER A 87 -3.35 7.77 -3.25
CA SER A 87 -4.00 8.28 -4.47
C SER A 87 -3.19 9.44 -5.05
N ALA A 88 -3.16 9.53 -6.38
CA ALA A 88 -2.66 10.73 -7.04
C ALA A 88 -3.66 11.89 -6.84
N ARG A 89 -3.19 13.14 -6.97
CA ARG A 89 -4.01 14.35 -6.85
C ARG A 89 -5.30 14.26 -7.65
N GLY A 90 -5.19 13.79 -8.89
CA GLY A 90 -6.29 13.73 -9.80
C GLY A 90 -7.35 12.72 -9.42
N GLU A 91 -7.12 11.74 -8.52
CA GLU A 91 -8.06 10.64 -8.23
C GLU A 91 -9.26 10.99 -7.31
N ASP A 92 -9.39 12.24 -6.86
CA ASP A 92 -10.51 12.75 -6.02
C ASP A 92 -10.88 11.83 -4.84
N SER A 93 -9.88 11.30 -4.15
CA SER A 93 -10.14 10.39 -3.03
C SER A 93 -10.58 11.15 -1.78
N ILE A 94 -11.71 10.74 -1.19
CA ILE A 94 -12.22 11.28 0.09
C ILE A 94 -11.21 11.07 1.23
N LEU A 95 -10.41 10.01 1.14
CA LEU A 95 -9.35 9.70 2.09
C LEU A 95 -7.99 9.83 1.43
N GLU A 96 -7.05 10.44 2.15
CA GLU A 96 -5.68 10.65 1.67
C GLU A 96 -4.91 9.35 1.39
N HIS A 97 -5.35 8.25 2.00
CA HIS A 97 -4.82 6.91 1.80
C HIS A 97 -5.93 5.86 2.03
N LYS A 98 -5.88 4.79 1.22
CA LYS A 98 -6.82 3.66 1.27
C LYS A 98 -6.09 2.42 1.77
N VAL A 99 -6.62 1.74 2.77
CA VAL A 99 -6.05 0.46 3.25
C VAL A 99 -6.54 -0.67 2.35
N LEU A 100 -5.61 -1.43 1.77
CA LEU A 100 -5.88 -2.57 0.90
C LEU A 100 -5.36 -3.87 1.52
N LEU A 101 -6.08 -4.97 1.30
CA LEU A 101 -5.73 -6.29 1.83
C LEU A 101 -5.17 -7.20 0.74
N PHE A 102 -4.03 -7.83 1.03
CA PHE A 102 -3.33 -8.77 0.14
C PHE A 102 -2.91 -10.04 0.89
N PRO A 103 -2.82 -11.22 0.25
CA PRO A 103 -2.31 -12.43 0.88
C PRO A 103 -0.87 -12.27 1.36
N LYS A 104 -0.53 -12.80 2.54
CA LYS A 104 0.83 -12.76 3.12
C LYS A 104 1.90 -13.33 2.19
N ASP A 105 1.54 -14.32 1.39
CA ASP A 105 2.42 -15.00 0.44
C ASP A 105 2.39 -14.40 -0.97
N HIS A 106 1.73 -13.25 -1.16
CA HIS A 106 1.75 -12.53 -2.43
C HIS A 106 3.18 -12.12 -2.82
N SER A 107 3.51 -12.25 -4.10
CA SER A 107 4.85 -12.07 -4.68
C SER A 107 5.45 -10.69 -4.42
N MET A 108 4.60 -9.69 -4.25
CA MET A 108 5.04 -8.35 -3.86
C MET A 108 5.70 -8.31 -2.48
N PHE A 109 5.40 -9.25 -1.57
CA PHE A 109 6.06 -9.34 -0.27
C PHE A 109 7.28 -10.26 -0.31
N THR A 110 7.19 -11.37 -1.05
CA THR A 110 8.21 -12.43 -1.05
C THR A 110 9.37 -12.17 -2.02
N ASN A 111 9.15 -11.34 -3.05
CA ASN A 111 10.17 -10.99 -4.05
C ASN A 111 10.59 -9.50 -3.99
N CYS A 112 10.22 -8.77 -2.94
CA CYS A 112 10.60 -7.37 -2.79
C CYS A 112 11.98 -7.21 -2.15
N ASN A 113 12.49 -5.97 -2.18
CA ASN A 113 13.66 -5.61 -1.40
C ASN A 113 13.31 -5.67 0.11
N PRO A 114 13.96 -6.52 0.92
CA PRO A 114 13.65 -6.66 2.35
C PRO A 114 13.91 -5.38 3.15
N THR A 115 14.78 -4.48 2.66
CA THR A 115 15.00 -3.18 3.31
C THR A 115 14.01 -2.10 2.87
N GLY A 116 13.08 -2.43 1.97
CA GLY A 116 12.17 -1.47 1.34
C GLY A 116 12.88 -0.58 0.31
N ASP A 117 12.09 0.28 -0.32
CA ASP A 117 12.54 1.23 -1.35
C ASP A 117 12.68 2.66 -0.80
N SER A 118 12.03 2.97 0.33
CA SER A 118 12.06 4.29 0.97
C SER A 118 13.36 4.49 1.77
N PRO A 119 14.30 5.35 1.33
CA PRO A 119 15.61 5.48 1.97
C PRO A 119 15.52 5.99 3.40
N VAL A 120 14.70 7.03 3.61
CA VAL A 120 14.48 7.62 4.94
C VAL A 120 13.83 6.61 5.88
N MET A 121 12.81 5.86 5.44
CA MET A 121 12.09 4.95 6.32
C MET A 121 12.89 3.70 6.67
N ALA A 122 13.78 3.25 5.78
CA ALA A 122 14.76 2.23 6.08
C ALA A 122 15.67 2.65 7.26
N LEU A 123 16.18 3.89 7.25
CA LEU A 123 16.99 4.44 8.35
C LEU A 123 16.18 4.63 9.65
N CYS A 124 14.87 4.86 9.54
CA CYS A 124 13.96 4.94 10.70
C CYS A 124 13.58 3.56 11.29
N GLY A 125 14.08 2.45 10.73
CA GLY A 125 13.74 1.10 11.20
C GLY A 125 12.32 0.66 10.84
N LEU A 126 11.70 1.32 9.85
CA LEU A 126 10.41 0.91 9.28
C LEU A 126 10.56 0.75 7.76
N PRO A 127 11.16 -0.35 7.27
CA PRO A 127 11.25 -0.63 5.84
C PRO A 127 9.89 -0.52 5.14
N LEU A 128 9.81 0.34 4.11
CA LEU A 128 8.62 0.51 3.26
C LEU A 128 9.03 0.33 1.80
N ALA A 129 8.32 -0.54 1.09
CA ALA A 129 8.39 -0.66 -0.36
C ALA A 129 7.30 0.20 -1.02
N VAL A 130 7.62 0.78 -2.18
CA VAL A 130 6.75 1.73 -2.88
C VAL A 130 6.66 1.33 -4.35
N LYS A 131 5.44 1.02 -4.81
CA LYS A 131 5.19 0.57 -6.18
C LYS A 131 4.14 1.44 -6.85
N GLN A 132 4.46 2.02 -8.02
CA GLN A 132 3.48 2.70 -8.85
C GLN A 132 2.40 1.70 -9.31
N VAL A 133 1.14 2.13 -9.27
CA VAL A 133 -0.02 1.32 -9.68
C VAL A 133 -0.85 2.06 -10.70
N ASN A 134 -1.72 1.33 -11.40
CA ASN A 134 -2.64 1.94 -12.34
C ASN A 134 -3.63 2.86 -11.60
N PRO A 135 -3.96 4.01 -12.19
CA PRO A 135 -5.00 4.86 -11.65
C PRO A 135 -6.38 4.23 -11.84
N TYR A 136 -7.31 4.56 -10.95
CA TYR A 136 -8.71 4.13 -11.06
C TYR A 136 -9.51 4.93 -12.08
N LYS A 137 -8.97 6.04 -12.54
CA LYS A 137 -9.60 6.92 -13.52
C LYS A 137 -8.55 7.57 -14.40
N ASP A 138 -9.00 8.23 -15.45
CA ASP A 138 -8.13 8.99 -16.32
C ASP A 138 -7.45 10.13 -15.55
N LEU A 139 -6.13 10.26 -15.71
CA LEU A 139 -5.29 11.30 -15.10
C LEU A 139 -4.59 12.13 -16.17
N SER A 140 -5.26 12.35 -17.30
CA SER A 140 -4.77 13.14 -18.42
C SER A 140 -4.67 14.64 -18.12
N ASP A 141 -5.45 15.13 -17.15
CA ASP A 141 -5.42 16.52 -16.71
C ASP A 141 -4.04 16.94 -16.15
N PHE A 142 -3.70 18.21 -16.34
CA PHE A 142 -2.43 18.76 -15.87
C PHE A 142 -2.30 18.64 -14.33
N GLY A 143 -1.22 18.02 -13.88
CA GLY A 143 -0.95 17.77 -12.46
C GLY A 143 -1.82 16.66 -11.82
N ALA A 144 -2.70 15.99 -12.58
CA ALA A 144 -3.53 14.90 -12.05
C ALA A 144 -2.72 13.71 -11.54
N THR A 145 -1.51 13.52 -12.08
CA THR A 145 -0.58 12.48 -11.68
C THR A 145 0.35 12.90 -10.53
N ASP A 146 0.23 14.11 -9.99
CA ASP A 146 1.06 14.54 -8.87
C ASP A 146 0.75 13.74 -7.61
N ASN A 147 1.79 13.29 -6.91
CA ASN A 147 1.67 12.54 -5.67
C ASN A 147 2.83 12.88 -4.74
N GLN A 148 2.76 14.06 -4.10
CA GLN A 148 3.85 14.55 -3.25
C GLN A 148 4.19 13.61 -2.09
N ARG A 149 3.21 12.88 -1.53
CA ARG A 149 3.47 11.90 -0.46
C ARG A 149 4.35 10.76 -0.97
N ALA A 150 4.10 10.28 -2.18
CA ALA A 150 4.97 9.31 -2.84
C ALA A 150 6.35 9.90 -3.14
N THR A 151 6.44 11.16 -3.56
CA THR A 151 7.71 11.87 -3.72
C THR A 151 8.51 11.88 -2.40
N TYR A 152 7.87 12.23 -1.29
CA TYR A 152 8.53 12.32 0.03
C TYR A 152 9.05 10.97 0.51
N LEU A 153 8.30 9.88 0.27
CA LEU A 153 8.77 8.53 0.59
C LEU A 153 10.09 8.17 -0.10
N MET A 154 10.40 8.82 -1.22
CA MET A 154 11.54 8.49 -2.08
C MET A 154 12.67 9.52 -2.03
N ILE A 155 12.62 10.48 -1.10
CA ILE A 155 13.71 11.45 -0.96
C ILE A 155 14.98 10.78 -0.47
N ASP A 156 16.10 11.27 -0.98
CA ASP A 156 17.42 10.96 -0.45
C ASP A 156 17.58 11.66 0.93
N PRO A 157 18.06 10.95 1.96
CA PRO A 157 18.13 11.46 3.33
C PRO A 157 19.23 12.50 3.53
N ILE A 158 20.10 12.75 2.55
CA ILE A 158 21.16 13.76 2.66
C ILE A 158 20.73 15.05 1.96
N THR A 159 20.16 14.91 0.76
CA THR A 159 19.85 16.05 -0.12
C THR A 159 18.41 16.52 0.00
N GLY A 160 17.49 15.69 0.49
CA GLY A 160 16.06 15.96 0.55
C GLY A 160 15.34 15.87 -0.80
N PHE A 161 16.05 15.54 -1.88
CA PHE A 161 15.47 15.38 -3.20
C PHE A 161 15.16 13.91 -3.50
N ALA A 162 13.99 13.65 -4.08
CA ALA A 162 13.69 12.36 -4.67
C ALA A 162 14.36 12.21 -6.04
N PRO A 163 14.67 10.99 -6.52
CA PRO A 163 15.07 10.77 -7.91
C PRO A 163 14.04 11.32 -8.90
N TYR A 164 14.46 11.70 -10.10
CA TYR A 164 13.62 12.40 -11.08
C TYR A 164 12.28 11.71 -11.36
N GLN A 165 12.26 10.38 -11.50
CA GLN A 165 11.03 9.60 -11.74
C GLN A 165 10.00 9.69 -10.60
N TRP A 166 10.41 10.16 -9.42
CA TRP A 166 9.57 10.34 -8.24
C TRP A 166 9.22 11.81 -7.95
N GLN A 167 9.74 12.77 -8.71
CA GLN A 167 9.49 14.21 -8.47
C GLN A 167 8.22 14.71 -9.14
N THR A 168 7.84 14.17 -10.30
CA THR A 168 6.68 14.61 -11.08
C THR A 168 6.02 13.44 -11.79
N LYS A 169 4.73 13.56 -12.09
CA LYS A 169 3.94 12.54 -12.80
C LYS A 169 4.04 11.13 -12.19
N VAL A 170 4.12 11.06 -10.87
CA VAL A 170 4.32 9.81 -10.12
C VAL A 170 3.13 8.86 -10.26
N GLY A 171 1.91 9.41 -10.33
CA GLY A 171 0.68 8.63 -10.30
C GLY A 171 0.41 8.04 -8.91
N PRO A 172 -0.60 7.16 -8.80
CA PRO A 172 -0.90 6.50 -7.55
C PRO A 172 0.13 5.41 -7.23
N VAL A 173 0.34 5.17 -5.95
CA VAL A 173 1.29 4.15 -5.48
C VAL A 173 0.66 3.26 -4.42
N LEU A 174 1.11 2.01 -4.39
CA LEU A 174 0.92 1.10 -3.29
C LEU A 174 2.17 1.13 -2.40
N VAL A 175 1.96 1.33 -1.11
CA VAL A 175 2.96 1.30 -0.06
C VAL A 175 2.70 0.09 0.81
N TYR A 176 3.74 -0.66 1.10
CA TYR A 176 3.63 -1.88 1.89
C TYR A 176 4.93 -2.17 2.63
N ARG A 177 4.86 -3.02 3.66
CA ARG A 177 6.06 -3.48 4.35
C ARG A 177 6.55 -4.77 3.70
N PRO A 178 7.87 -4.93 3.51
CA PRO A 178 8.46 -6.21 3.19
C PRO A 178 8.04 -7.30 4.19
N ASP A 179 8.16 -8.56 3.78
CA ASP A 179 7.83 -9.75 4.58
C ASP A 179 6.35 -9.88 5.00
N GLY A 180 5.45 -9.12 4.38
CA GLY A 180 4.01 -9.25 4.63
C GLY A 180 3.58 -8.76 6.02
N LEU A 181 4.28 -7.74 6.55
CA LEU A 181 3.88 -7.08 7.79
C LEU A 181 2.78 -6.04 7.54
N ASP A 182 1.88 -5.88 8.51
CA ASP A 182 0.79 -4.91 8.39
C ASP A 182 1.32 -3.47 8.31
N LEU A 183 0.74 -2.72 7.37
CA LEU A 183 0.80 -1.26 7.26
C LEU A 183 -0.64 -0.74 7.28
N ASN A 184 -1.05 -0.17 8.39
CA ASN A 184 -2.41 0.33 8.57
C ASN A 184 -2.50 1.84 8.26
N PHE A 185 -3.73 2.36 8.25
CA PHE A 185 -4.03 3.77 8.03
C PHE A 185 -3.23 4.69 8.96
N TYR A 186 -3.24 4.39 10.25
CA TYR A 186 -2.60 5.22 11.27
C TYR A 186 -1.06 5.21 11.16
N ASP A 187 -0.47 4.07 10.75
CA ASP A 187 0.96 4.01 10.44
C ASP A 187 1.31 5.01 9.34
N MET A 188 0.51 5.07 8.27
CA MET A 188 0.72 6.03 7.18
C MET A 188 0.47 7.48 7.57
N VAL A 189 -0.46 7.75 8.50
CA VAL A 189 -0.60 9.10 9.09
C VAL A 189 0.72 9.50 9.75
N CYS A 190 1.28 8.66 10.61
CA CYS A 190 2.54 8.95 11.30
C CYS A 190 3.71 9.15 10.31
N VAL A 191 3.79 8.31 9.27
CA VAL A 191 4.79 8.43 8.21
C VAL A 191 4.65 9.77 7.48
N ASN A 192 3.44 10.14 7.05
CA ASN A 192 3.21 11.40 6.35
C ASN A 192 3.55 12.61 7.25
N THR A 193 3.10 12.62 8.50
CA THR A 193 3.41 13.70 9.44
C THR A 193 4.91 13.83 9.66
N TYR A 194 5.62 12.70 9.80
CA TYR A 194 7.06 12.69 9.91
C TYR A 194 7.74 13.28 8.67
N PHE A 195 7.30 12.92 7.46
CA PHE A 195 7.86 13.48 6.23
C PHE A 195 7.59 14.97 6.07
N PHE A 196 6.40 15.49 6.46
CA PHE A 196 6.15 16.93 6.45
C PHE A 196 7.18 17.68 7.33
N GLU A 197 7.47 17.16 8.51
CA GLU A 197 8.51 17.75 9.37
C GLU A 197 9.92 17.67 8.77
N ILE A 198 10.27 16.53 8.16
CA ILE A 198 11.58 16.37 7.51
C ILE A 198 11.74 17.33 6.33
N ILE A 199 10.71 17.51 5.52
CA ILE A 199 10.72 18.47 4.40
C ILE A 199 10.88 19.90 4.91
N ASP A 200 10.16 20.29 5.96
CA ASP A 200 10.32 21.60 6.58
C ASP A 200 11.74 21.82 7.13
N LEU A 201 12.41 20.77 7.61
CA LEU A 201 13.79 20.83 8.07
C LEU A 201 14.79 21.09 6.92
N TYR A 202 14.56 20.54 5.73
CA TYR A 202 15.37 20.84 4.54
C TYR A 202 15.20 22.29 4.05
N ALA A 203 14.02 22.87 4.26
CA ALA A 203 13.72 24.25 3.84
C ALA A 203 14.33 25.33 4.77
N ARG A 204 15.02 24.93 5.84
CA ARG A 204 15.71 25.85 6.76
C ARG A 204 16.99 26.39 6.16
N GLU A 205 17.68 27.25 6.91
CA GLU A 205 18.96 27.82 6.52
C GLU A 205 19.94 26.72 6.04
N PRO A 206 20.61 26.92 4.88
CA PRO A 206 21.55 25.95 4.34
C PRO A 206 22.60 25.51 5.37
N GLY A 207 22.85 24.21 5.48
CA GLY A 207 23.81 23.63 6.42
C GLY A 207 23.28 23.37 7.84
N THR A 208 22.02 23.68 8.13
CA THR A 208 21.40 23.38 9.44
C THR A 208 20.75 22.00 9.52
N TYR A 209 20.55 21.34 8.38
CA TYR A 209 20.02 19.99 8.31
C TYR A 209 21.07 18.96 8.72
N ASP A 210 20.72 18.11 9.70
CA ASP A 210 21.55 17.01 10.17
C ASP A 210 20.74 15.70 10.08
N PRO A 211 20.99 14.83 9.08
CA PRO A 211 20.25 13.59 8.91
C PRO A 211 20.42 12.65 10.10
N MET A 212 21.57 12.64 10.77
CA MET A 212 21.79 11.76 11.91
C MET A 212 20.87 12.12 13.09
N LYS A 213 20.53 13.40 13.22
CA LYS A 213 19.64 13.91 14.26
C LYS A 213 18.16 13.62 13.99
N TRP A 214 17.75 13.71 12.72
CA TRP A 214 16.32 13.71 12.35
C TRP A 214 15.86 12.41 11.69
N VAL A 215 16.72 11.72 10.94
CA VAL A 215 16.43 10.50 10.18
C VAL A 215 16.94 9.28 10.94
N ASN A 216 16.23 8.94 12.01
CA ASN A 216 16.55 7.79 12.84
C ASN A 216 15.30 7.25 13.56
N PRO A 217 15.35 6.00 14.09
CA PRO A 217 14.20 5.39 14.73
C PRO A 217 13.69 6.18 15.94
N THR A 218 14.59 6.78 16.72
CA THR A 218 14.23 7.52 17.94
C THR A 218 13.36 8.74 17.62
N TYR A 219 13.74 9.52 16.60
CA TYR A 219 12.97 10.67 16.18
C TYR A 219 11.61 10.26 15.60
N PHE A 220 11.59 9.26 14.72
CA PHE A 220 10.34 8.76 14.15
C PHE A 220 9.38 8.25 15.24
N GLN A 221 9.87 7.49 16.22
CA GLN A 221 9.05 7.01 17.34
C GLN A 221 8.50 8.15 18.21
N ARG A 222 9.19 9.29 18.29
CA ARG A 222 8.65 10.47 18.97
C ARG A 222 7.42 11.03 18.26
N ILE A 223 7.44 11.06 16.93
CA ILE A 223 6.28 11.45 16.12
C ILE A 223 5.13 10.48 16.35
N VAL A 224 5.38 9.17 16.23
CA VAL A 224 4.36 8.12 16.47
C VAL A 224 3.69 8.29 17.84
N ARG A 225 4.47 8.57 18.90
CA ARG A 225 3.91 8.80 20.25
C ARG A 225 3.01 10.04 20.28
N ARG A 226 3.50 11.17 19.73
CA ARG A 226 2.72 12.43 19.69
C ARG A 226 1.40 12.26 18.95
N GLU A 227 1.44 11.65 17.76
CA GLU A 227 0.23 11.41 16.97
C GLU A 227 -0.73 10.47 17.71
N ARG A 228 -0.22 9.54 18.52
CA ARG A 228 -1.06 8.56 19.24
C ARG A 228 -1.83 9.24 20.35
N ASP A 229 -1.15 10.12 21.09
CA ASP A 229 -1.76 10.89 22.16
C ASP A 229 -2.85 11.82 21.62
N GLN A 230 -2.60 12.46 20.46
CA GLN A 230 -3.60 13.29 19.79
C GLN A 230 -4.80 12.49 19.28
N PHE A 231 -4.56 11.32 18.65
CA PHE A 231 -5.65 10.50 18.11
C PHE A 231 -6.51 9.88 19.21
N ASN A 232 -5.90 9.44 20.30
CA ASN A 232 -6.62 8.95 21.48
C ASN A 232 -7.44 10.06 22.15
N TRP A 233 -6.94 11.29 22.18
CA TRP A 233 -7.70 12.43 22.66
C TRP A 233 -8.95 12.71 21.81
N ILE A 234 -8.84 12.65 20.48
CA ILE A 234 -9.98 12.83 19.56
C ILE A 234 -11.03 11.71 19.75
N LEU A 235 -10.59 10.46 19.95
CA LEU A 235 -11.50 9.33 20.15
C LEU A 235 -12.22 9.35 21.51
N ASN A 236 -11.70 10.06 22.52
CA ASN A 236 -12.30 10.17 23.85
C ASN A 236 -13.25 11.37 24.00
N ILE A 237 -13.38 12.23 22.97
CA ILE A 237 -14.25 13.42 22.97
C ILE A 237 -15.46 13.27 22.03
N ILE A 238 -15.47 12.24 21.18
CA ILE A 238 -16.61 11.82 20.34
C ILE A 238 -17.35 10.70 21.04
#